data_AF-A0A1C7DUB4-F1
#
_entry.id   AF-A0A1C7DUB4-F1
#
_cell.length_a   1.000
_cell.length_b   1.000
_cell.length_c   1.000
_cell.angle_alpha   90.00
_cell.angle_beta   90.00
_cell.angle_gamma   90.00
#
_symmetry.space_group_name_H-M   'P 1'
#
loop_
_entity.id
_entity.type
_entity.pdbx_description
1 polymer ?
#
loop_
_entity_poly.entity_id
_entity_poly.type
_entity_poly.pdbx_seq_one_letter_code
_entity_poly.pdbx_strand_id
1 'polypeptide(L)'
;MSMYSKLTFDNDTRRVEKALKKYEAKKTEALVLLAEIDMLEKMEDVQDAELWKRQSMKEKLVAVERQRRDLKELITDYIEKHGDQDLHPYTELLQELENDKAR
;
A
#
# COMPACT_ATOMS: atom_id res chain seq x y z
N MET A 1 8.40 -28.14 15.61
CA MET A 1 7.35 -27.10 15.62
C MET A 1 5.99 -27.72 15.93
N SER A 2 5.26 -27.16 16.88
CA SER A 2 3.89 -27.58 17.27
C SER A 2 2.88 -27.29 16.15
N MET A 3 1.85 -28.11 15.99
CA MET A 3 0.76 -27.87 15.01
C MET A 3 0.10 -26.49 15.18
N TYR A 4 0.02 -26.00 16.42
CA TYR A 4 -0.51 -24.67 16.72
C TYR A 4 0.31 -23.54 16.08
N SER A 5 1.64 -23.69 16.05
CA SER A 5 2.57 -22.72 15.44
C SER A 5 2.43 -22.68 13.91
N LYS A 6 2.16 -23.83 13.27
CA LYS A 6 1.86 -23.88 11.83
C LYS A 6 0.53 -23.21 11.48
N LEU A 7 -0.53 -23.49 12.25
CA LEU A 7 -1.85 -22.88 12.02
C LEU A 7 -1.84 -21.35 12.20
N THR A 8 -1.11 -20.84 13.19
CA THR A 8 -0.95 -19.39 13.38
C THR A 8 -0.16 -18.75 12.25
N PHE A 9 0.91 -19.41 11.80
CA PHE A 9 1.71 -18.96 10.66
C PHE A 9 0.88 -18.88 9.39
N ASP A 10 0.15 -19.94 9.03
CA ASP A 10 -0.67 -19.99 7.81
C ASP A 10 -1.78 -18.92 7.81
N ASN A 11 -2.38 -18.66 8.97
CA ASN A 11 -3.44 -17.66 9.09
C ASN A 11 -2.90 -16.23 8.95
N ASP A 12 -1.79 -15.92 9.64
CA ASP A 12 -1.15 -14.62 9.55
C ASP A 12 -0.63 -14.36 8.12
N THR A 13 -0.05 -15.38 7.48
CA THR A 13 0.39 -15.34 6.07
C THR A 13 -0.76 -14.96 5.15
N ARG A 14 -1.92 -15.64 5.26
CA ARG A 14 -3.12 -15.31 4.46
C ARG A 14 -3.63 -13.90 4.72
N ARG A 15 -3.52 -13.41 5.95
CA ARG A 15 -3.94 -12.04 6.31
C ARG A 15 -3.05 -11.01 5.62
N VAL A 16 -1.73 -11.21 5.64
CA VAL A 16 -0.76 -10.34 4.96
C VAL A 16 -0.99 -10.36 3.45
N GLU A 17 -1.09 -11.53 2.82
CA GLU A 17 -1.34 -11.65 1.37
C GLU A 17 -2.64 -10.97 0.92
N LYS A 18 -3.71 -11.09 1.71
CA LYS A 18 -4.98 -10.43 1.41
C LYS A 18 -4.89 -8.91 1.53
N ALA A 19 -4.11 -8.40 2.48
CA ALA A 19 -3.86 -6.98 2.62
C ALA A 19 -2.99 -6.45 1.47
N LEU A 20 -1.95 -7.20 1.09
CA LEU A 20 -1.08 -6.88 -0.04
C LEU A 20 -1.86 -6.77 -1.36
N LYS A 21 -2.66 -7.78 -1.72
CA LYS A 21 -3.49 -7.74 -2.94
C LYS A 21 -4.43 -6.53 -2.99
N LYS A 22 -4.98 -6.13 -1.84
CA LYS A 22 -5.83 -4.93 -1.75
C LYS A 22 -5.03 -3.65 -1.96
N TYR A 23 -3.80 -3.60 -1.46
CA TYR A 23 -2.91 -2.47 -1.64
C TYR A 23 -2.45 -2.35 -3.10
N GLU A 24 -2.04 -3.44 -3.74
CA GLU A 24 -1.59 -3.45 -5.16
C GLU A 24 -2.67 -2.92 -6.12
N ALA A 25 -3.92 -3.34 -5.94
CA ALA A 25 -5.05 -2.85 -6.72
C ALA A 25 -5.18 -1.32 -6.60
N LYS A 26 -5.07 -0.81 -5.38
CA LYS A 26 -5.19 0.63 -5.09
C LYS A 26 -3.95 1.44 -5.43
N LYS A 27 -2.75 0.84 -5.42
CA LYS A 27 -1.51 1.45 -5.89
C LYS A 27 -1.61 1.74 -7.39
N THR A 28 -2.17 0.80 -8.16
CA THR A 28 -2.42 1.01 -9.60
C THR A 28 -3.39 2.16 -9.83
N GLU A 29 -4.50 2.21 -9.08
CA GLU A 29 -5.44 3.34 -9.11
C GLU A 29 -4.78 4.67 -8.72
N ALA A 30 -3.92 4.68 -7.70
CA ALA A 30 -3.18 5.87 -7.27
C ALA A 30 -2.22 6.40 -8.34
N LEU A 31 -1.52 5.53 -9.07
CA LEU A 31 -0.65 5.94 -10.18
C LEU A 31 -1.44 6.62 -11.30
N VAL A 32 -2.63 6.11 -11.62
CA VAL A 32 -3.53 6.74 -12.60
C VAL A 32 -3.99 8.12 -12.10
N LEU A 33 -4.39 8.22 -10.82
CA LEU A 33 -4.81 9.49 -10.21
C LEU A 33 -3.68 10.53 -10.21
N LEU A 34 -2.43 10.12 -9.93
CA LEU A 34 -1.27 11.01 -10.01
C LEU A 34 -1.06 11.55 -11.43
N ALA A 35 -1.19 10.69 -12.45
CA ALA A 35 -1.09 11.11 -13.84
C ALA A 35 -2.23 12.07 -14.24
N GLU A 36 -3.45 11.83 -13.77
CA GLU A 36 -4.60 12.73 -14.00
C GLU A 36 -4.41 14.09 -13.31
N ILE A 37 -3.87 14.12 -12.09
CA ILE A 37 -3.54 15.37 -11.39
C ILE A 37 -2.46 16.15 -12.15
N ASP A 38 -1.39 15.49 -12.59
CA ASP A 38 -0.31 16.12 -13.36
C ASP A 38 -0.82 16.71 -14.68
N MET A 39 -1.77 16.04 -15.34
CA MET A 39 -2.45 16.59 -16.53
C MET A 39 -3.28 17.83 -16.19
N LEU A 40 -4.07 17.80 -15.10
CA LEU A 40 -4.86 18.96 -14.66
C LEU A 40 -3.99 20.14 -14.22
N GLU A 41 -2.81 19.89 -13.65
CA GLU A 41 -1.86 20.94 -13.24
C GLU A 41 -1.22 21.68 -14.42
N LYS A 42 -1.19 21.04 -15.61
CA LYS A 42 -0.64 21.61 -16.83
C LYS A 42 -1.67 22.37 -17.67
N MET A 43 -2.94 22.42 -17.25
CA MET A 43 -3.99 23.17 -17.94
C MET A 43 -3.97 24.65 -17.51
N GLU A 44 -3.98 25.55 -18.49
CA GLU A 44 -3.87 27.00 -18.27
C GLU A 44 -5.18 27.63 -17.76
N ASP A 45 -6.34 27.03 -18.10
CA ASP A 45 -7.68 27.47 -17.70
C ASP A 45 -8.42 26.37 -16.93
N VAL A 46 -8.11 26.23 -15.64
CA VAL A 46 -8.77 25.23 -14.77
C VAL A 46 -10.09 25.79 -14.23
N GLN A 47 -11.19 25.10 -14.47
CA GLN A 47 -12.50 25.48 -13.92
C GLN A 47 -12.66 25.04 -12.46
N ASP A 48 -13.57 25.67 -11.71
CA ASP A 48 -13.87 25.30 -10.32
C ASP A 48 -14.20 23.79 -10.18
N ALA A 49 -14.97 23.22 -11.10
CA ALA A 49 -15.30 21.80 -11.09
C ALA A 49 -14.05 20.89 -11.17
N GLU A 50 -13.01 21.32 -11.89
CA GLU A 50 -11.75 20.60 -12.01
C GLU A 50 -10.87 20.77 -10.77
N LEU A 51 -10.93 21.93 -10.10
CA LEU A 51 -10.31 22.13 -8.79
C LEU A 51 -10.91 21.20 -7.74
N TRP A 52 -12.24 21.05 -7.70
CA TRP A 52 -12.93 20.09 -6.82
C TRP A 52 -12.56 18.64 -7.15
N LYS A 53 -12.50 18.30 -8.44
CA LYS A 53 -12.05 16.98 -8.90
C LYS A 53 -10.63 16.70 -8.44
N ARG A 54 -9.70 17.64 -8.63
CA ARG A 54 -8.31 17.55 -8.18
C ARG A 54 -8.20 17.36 -6.67
N GLN A 55 -8.97 18.10 -5.89
CA GLN A 55 -8.97 17.97 -4.43
C GLN A 55 -9.44 16.57 -3.99
N SER A 56 -10.53 16.06 -4.60
CA SER A 56 -11.01 14.70 -4.34
C SER A 56 -9.97 13.62 -4.71
N MET A 57 -9.23 13.81 -5.81
CA MET A 57 -8.16 12.90 -6.21
C MET A 57 -7.00 12.90 -5.20
N LYS A 58 -6.60 14.08 -4.69
CA LYS A 58 -5.58 14.19 -3.63
C LYS A 58 -6.02 13.47 -2.35
N GLU A 59 -7.28 13.57 -1.95
CA GLU A 59 -7.81 12.84 -0.79
C GLU A 59 -7.76 11.32 -0.97
N LYS A 60 -8.06 10.83 -2.18
CA LYS A 60 -7.92 9.40 -2.51
C LYS A 60 -6.47 8.94 -2.42
N LEU A 61 -5.51 9.74 -2.88
CA LEU A 61 -4.08 9.45 -2.73
C LEU A 61 -3.65 9.37 -1.27
N VAL A 62 -4.14 10.28 -0.42
CA VAL A 62 -3.89 10.23 1.04
C VAL A 62 -4.44 8.93 1.66
N ALA A 63 -5.60 8.45 1.20
CA ALA A 63 -6.15 7.19 1.68
C ALA A 63 -5.28 5.97 1.27
N VAL A 64 -4.75 5.96 0.05
CA VAL A 64 -3.82 4.91 -0.40
C VAL A 64 -2.52 4.95 0.40
N GLU A 65 -2.01 6.14 0.69
CA GLU A 65 -0.83 6.34 1.55
C GLU A 65 -1.03 5.85 2.98
N ARG A 66 -2.23 6.00 3.54
CA ARG A 66 -2.57 5.41 4.85
C ARG A 66 -2.51 3.89 4.79
N GLN A 67 -3.12 3.29 3.76
CA GLN A 67 -3.12 1.84 3.60
C GLN A 67 -1.72 1.26 3.37
N ARG A 68 -0.83 2.01 2.71
CA ARG A 68 0.59 1.66 2.59
C ARG A 68 1.24 1.54 3.96
N ARG A 69 1.00 2.51 4.85
CA ARG A 69 1.51 2.49 6.23
C ARG A 69 0.93 1.33 7.03
N ASP A 70 -0.38 1.13 6.96
CA ASP A 70 -1.05 0.04 7.67
C ASP A 70 -0.49 -1.34 7.22
N LEU A 71 -0.23 -1.50 5.92
CA LEU A 71 0.38 -2.72 5.37
C LEU A 71 1.83 -2.89 5.83
N LYS A 72 2.59 -1.79 5.88
CA LYS A 72 3.97 -1.80 6.38
C LYS A 72 4.02 -2.26 7.84
N GLU A 73 3.16 -1.72 8.70
CA GLU A 73 3.04 -2.11 10.10
C GLU A 73 2.67 -3.60 10.22
N LEU A 74 1.67 -4.05 9.45
CA LEU A 74 1.25 -5.46 9.43
C LEU A 74 2.39 -6.42 9.04
N ILE A 75 3.20 -6.06 8.04
CA ILE A 75 4.34 -6.88 7.59
C ILE A 75 5.46 -6.86 8.62
N THR A 76 5.71 -5.71 9.26
CA THR A 76 6.71 -5.59 10.33
C THR A 76 6.34 -6.52 11.50
N ASP A 77 5.10 -6.44 11.98
CA ASP A 77 4.58 -7.31 13.04
C ASP A 77 4.66 -8.79 12.66
N TYR A 78 4.38 -9.11 11.39
CA TYR A 78 4.45 -10.48 10.88
C TYR A 78 5.90 -11.01 10.88
N ILE A 79 6.87 -10.20 10.48
CA ILE A 79 8.29 -10.55 10.48
C ILE A 79 8.80 -10.73 11.92
N GLU A 80 8.45 -9.81 12.82
CA GLU A 80 8.84 -9.92 14.23
C GLU A 80 8.26 -11.18 14.90
N LYS A 81 7.02 -11.54 14.55
CA LYS A 81 6.32 -12.70 15.12
C LYS A 81 6.83 -14.04 14.60
N HIS A 82 7.30 -14.09 13.36
CA HIS A 82 7.67 -15.33 12.67
C HIS A 82 9.14 -15.36 12.21
N GLY A 83 10.01 -14.52 12.77
CA GLY A 83 11.40 -14.31 12.33
C GLY A 83 12.30 -15.55 12.29
N ASP A 84 11.85 -16.66 12.89
CA ASP A 84 12.51 -17.98 12.82
C ASP A 84 12.26 -18.69 11.47
N GLN A 85 11.40 -18.15 10.61
CA GLN A 85 11.03 -18.71 9.30
C GLN A 85 11.70 -18.00 8.13
N ASP A 86 11.64 -18.60 6.93
CA ASP A 86 12.08 -17.95 5.70
C ASP A 86 11.07 -16.89 5.27
N LEU A 87 11.34 -15.64 5.67
CA LEU A 87 10.49 -14.47 5.41
C LEU A 87 11.09 -13.52 4.38
N HIS A 88 12.08 -13.97 3.60
CA HIS A 88 12.78 -13.13 2.63
C HIS A 88 11.83 -12.34 1.71
N PRO A 89 10.74 -12.92 1.16
CA PRO A 89 9.80 -12.18 0.30
C PRO A 89 9.09 -11.02 1.02
N TYR A 90 8.82 -11.16 2.31
CA TYR A 90 8.15 -10.12 3.11
C TYR A 90 9.10 -9.00 3.51
N THR A 91 10.37 -9.31 3.70
CA THR A 91 11.43 -8.31 3.93
C THR A 91 11.67 -7.48 2.67
N GLU A 92 11.72 -8.11 1.49
CA GLU A 92 11.81 -7.39 0.21
C GLU A 92 10.59 -6.48 -0.01
N LEU A 93 9.39 -7.01 0.24
CA LEU A 93 8.15 -6.26 0.16
C LEU A 93 8.12 -5.05 1.10
N LEU A 94 8.64 -5.19 2.33
CA LEU A 94 8.77 -4.09 3.28
C LEU A 94 9.65 -2.97 2.71
N GLN A 95 10.75 -3.34 2.06
CA GLN A 95 11.67 -2.39 1.42
C GLN A 95 11.04 -1.70 0.20
N GLU A 96 10.26 -2.42 -0.61
CA GLU A 96 9.48 -1.82 -1.70
C GLU A 96 8.47 -0.81 -1.17
N LEU A 97 7.73 -1.17 -0.11
CA LEU A 97 6.77 -0.27 0.52
C LEU A 97 7.43 0.98 1.08
N GLU A 98 8.67 0.90 1.59
CA GLU A 98 9.43 2.07 2.02
C GLU A 98 9.82 2.98 0.84
N ASN A 99 10.29 2.38 -0.24
CA ASN A 99 10.70 3.08 -1.46
C ASN A 99 9.54 3.77 -2.17
N ASP A 100 8.33 3.21 -2.11
CA ASP A 100 7.12 3.83 -2.66
C ASP A 100 6.80 5.22 -2.04
N LYS A 101 7.40 5.59 -0.90
CA LYS A 101 7.26 6.94 -0.31
C LYS A 101 8.00 8.03 -1.12
N ALA A 102 9.01 7.64 -1.90
CA ALA A 102 10.14 8.51 -2.21
C ALA A 102 10.07 9.21 -3.58
N ARG A 103 8.89 9.40 -4.17
CA ARG A 103 8.73 10.20 -5.40
C ARG A 103 7.63 11.24 -5.28
#